data_AF-A0AAJ1K3H7-F1
#
_entry.id   AF-A0AAJ1K3H7-F1
#
_cell.length_a   1.000
_cell.length_b   1.000
_cell.length_c   1.000
_cell.angle_alpha   90.00
_cell.angle_beta   90.00
_cell.angle_gamma   90.00
#
_symmetry.space_group_name_H-M   'P 1'
#
loop_
_entity.id
_entity.type
_entity.pdbx_description
1 polymer ?
#
loop_
_entity_poly.entity_id
_entity_poly.type
_entity_poly.pdbx_seq_one_letter_code
_entity_poly.pdbx_strand_id
1 'polypeptide(L)'
;MTIYSNVTKYAKECGITLEQAKVRCAHFLKINDEGEKARVCPECKQQSLIIEHSDCEYSSTSWVQCEGCDFTDDVEKEKYVALQHWYDFDDVLAVACTEMETGIKDWDKYVEQSNKDLTK
;
A
#
# COMPACT_ATOMS: atom_id res chain seq x y z
N MET A 1 -1.20 9.39 16.76
CA MET A 1 -2.00 10.12 15.74
C MET A 1 -1.11 10.31 14.53
N THR A 2 -1.44 9.67 13.40
CA THR A 2 -0.64 9.76 12.16
C THR A 2 -0.86 11.12 11.49
N ILE A 3 0.11 11.64 10.74
CA ILE A 3 -0.05 12.92 10.02
C ILE A 3 -1.27 12.90 9.08
N TYR A 4 -1.58 11.73 8.51
CA TYR A 4 -2.71 11.48 7.62
C TYR A 4 -4.08 11.64 8.28
N SER A 5 -4.16 11.59 9.61
CA SER A 5 -5.39 11.91 10.35
C SER A 5 -5.67 13.41 10.47
N ASN A 6 -4.70 14.26 10.13
CA ASN A 6 -4.82 15.72 10.12
C ASN A 6 -4.52 16.26 8.72
N VAL A 7 -5.55 16.23 7.87
CA VAL A 7 -5.47 16.63 6.45
C VAL A 7 -4.92 18.04 6.26
N THR A 8 -5.30 19.01 7.11
CA THR A 8 -4.82 20.40 7.00
C THR A 8 -3.33 20.49 7.29
N LYS A 9 -2.84 19.77 8.31
CA LYS A 9 -1.41 19.72 8.63
C LYS A 9 -0.64 19.02 7.51
N TYR A 10 -1.14 17.87 7.02
CA TYR A 10 -0.55 17.15 5.90
C TYR A 10 -0.44 18.02 4.64
N ALA A 11 -1.52 18.73 4.26
CA ALA A 11 -1.53 19.64 3.13
C ALA A 11 -0.43 20.70 3.22
N LYS A 12 -0.28 21.29 4.41
CA LYS A 12 0.72 22.33 4.67
C LYS A 12 2.16 21.80 4.57
N GLU A 13 2.43 20.65 5.17
CA GLU A 13 3.79 20.06 5.17
C GLU A 13 4.20 19.55 3.79
N CYS A 14 3.26 19.00 3.02
CA CYS A 14 3.51 18.53 1.66
C CYS A 14 3.44 19.65 0.60
N GLY A 15 2.99 20.86 0.94
CA GLY A 15 2.85 21.96 -0.01
C GLY A 15 1.79 21.72 -1.10
N ILE A 16 0.70 21.02 -0.78
CA ILE A 16 -0.37 20.64 -1.71
C ILE A 16 -1.71 21.28 -1.33
N THR A 17 -2.68 21.24 -2.24
CA THR A 17 -4.04 21.73 -1.95
C THR A 17 -4.76 20.84 -0.93
N LEU A 18 -5.76 21.41 -0.24
CA LEU A 18 -6.56 20.66 0.72
C LEU A 18 -7.31 19.48 0.07
N GLU A 19 -7.78 19.63 -1.17
CA GLU A 19 -8.47 18.55 -1.89
C GLU A 19 -7.53 17.38 -2.21
N GLN A 20 -6.32 17.69 -2.69
CA GLN A 20 -5.28 16.67 -2.91
C GLN A 20 -4.89 15.95 -1.61
N ALA A 21 -4.76 16.71 -0.53
CA ALA A 21 -4.49 16.16 0.79
C ALA A 21 -5.61 15.22 1.29
N LYS A 22 -6.88 15.56 1.06
CA LYS A 22 -8.02 14.71 1.43
C LYS A 22 -7.95 13.36 0.73
N VAL A 23 -7.70 13.35 -0.58
CA VAL A 23 -7.62 12.12 -1.38
C VAL A 23 -6.47 11.24 -0.89
N ARG A 24 -5.25 11.78 -0.79
CA ARG A 24 -4.08 11.04 -0.31
C ARG A 24 -4.26 10.50 1.11
N CYS A 25 -4.76 11.32 2.02
CA CYS A 25 -5.01 10.90 3.40
C CYS A 25 -6.08 9.82 3.49
N ALA A 26 -7.16 9.92 2.70
CA ALA A 26 -8.22 8.91 2.69
C ALA A 26 -7.72 7.55 2.18
N HIS A 27 -6.97 7.53 1.08
CA HIS A 27 -6.35 6.30 0.56
C HIS A 27 -5.38 5.69 1.57
N PHE A 28 -4.51 6.50 2.17
CA PHE A 28 -3.60 6.01 3.20
C PHE A 28 -4.34 5.40 4.39
N LEU A 29 -5.35 6.09 4.92
CA LEU A 29 -6.10 5.60 6.08
C LEU A 29 -6.82 4.28 5.79
N LYS A 30 -7.33 4.11 4.56
CA LYS A 30 -7.96 2.86 4.11
C LYS A 30 -6.94 1.72 4.09
N ILE A 31 -5.81 1.90 3.41
CA ILE A 31 -4.78 0.86 3.28
C ILE A 31 -4.14 0.54 4.63
N ASN A 32 -3.95 1.55 5.49
CA ASN A 32 -3.45 1.33 6.84
C ASN A 32 -4.41 0.46 7.68
N ASP A 33 -5.72 0.68 7.58
CA ASP A 33 -6.70 -0.17 8.28
C ASP A 33 -6.73 -1.60 7.73
N GLU A 34 -6.66 -1.77 6.40
CA GLU A 34 -6.61 -3.07 5.75
C GLU A 34 -5.31 -3.83 6.08
N GLY A 35 -4.16 -3.14 6.05
CA GLY A 35 -2.85 -3.67 6.42
C GLY A 35 -2.78 -4.10 7.88
N GLU A 36 -3.22 -3.27 8.83
CA GLU A 36 -3.25 -3.61 10.26
C GLU A 36 -4.10 -4.86 10.55
N LYS A 37 -5.18 -5.08 9.80
CA LYS A 37 -5.98 -6.31 9.88
C LYS A 37 -5.26 -7.51 9.27
N ALA A 38 -4.52 -7.31 8.18
CA ALA A 38 -3.76 -8.35 7.51
C ALA A 38 -2.53 -8.82 8.30
N ARG A 39 -2.07 -8.04 9.29
CA ARG A 39 -0.92 -8.40 10.14
C ARG A 39 -1.17 -9.52 11.15
N VAL A 40 -2.37 -10.07 11.23
CA VAL A 40 -2.71 -11.11 12.20
C VAL A 40 -2.12 -12.46 11.77
N CYS A 41 -1.19 -12.98 12.58
CA CYS A 41 -0.58 -14.28 12.34
C CYS A 41 -1.63 -15.41 12.44
N PRO A 42 -1.69 -16.34 11.47
CA PRO A 42 -2.64 -17.44 11.52
C PRO A 42 -2.35 -18.45 12.64
N GLU A 43 -1.10 -18.55 13.11
CA GLU A 43 -0.70 -19.47 14.17
C GLU A 43 -0.91 -18.86 15.56
N CYS A 44 -0.17 -17.79 15.90
CA CYS A 44 -0.19 -17.21 17.25
C CYS A 44 -1.30 -16.16 17.46
N LYS A 45 -2.04 -15.79 16.41
CA LYS A 45 -3.14 -14.80 16.43
C LYS A 45 -2.75 -13.39 16.86
N GLN A 46 -1.45 -13.09 16.95
CA GLN A 46 -0.94 -11.76 17.25
C GLN A 46 -0.78 -10.93 15.97
N GLN A 47 -0.88 -9.60 16.08
CA GLN A 47 -0.59 -8.66 14.99
C GLN A 47 0.93 -8.49 14.81
N SER A 48 1.56 -9.50 14.23
CA SER A 48 3.02 -9.65 14.18
C SER A 48 3.53 -10.14 12.83
N LEU A 49 2.68 -10.23 11.81
CA LEU A 49 3.15 -10.51 10.46
C LEU A 49 3.85 -9.28 9.88
N ILE A 50 4.96 -9.54 9.21
CA ILE A 50 5.77 -8.61 8.43
C ILE A 50 6.14 -9.26 7.09
N ILE A 51 6.54 -8.44 6.13
CA ILE A 51 7.18 -8.91 4.90
C ILE A 51 8.68 -8.71 5.08
N GLU A 52 9.41 -9.80 4.89
CA GLU A 52 10.87 -9.83 4.88
C GLU A 52 11.37 -9.94 3.45
N HIS A 53 12.49 -9.28 3.19
CA HIS A 53 13.11 -9.22 1.88
C HIS A 53 14.58 -9.61 1.99
N SER A 54 15.01 -10.50 1.09
CA SER A 54 16.42 -10.83 0.91
C SER A 54 16.83 -10.52 -0.52
N ASP A 55 17.78 -9.60 -0.65
CA ASP A 55 18.46 -9.30 -1.90
C ASP A 55 19.90 -9.81 -1.85
N CYS A 56 20.26 -10.66 -2.80
CA CYS A 56 21.65 -11.00 -3.11
C CYS A 56 21.95 -10.67 -4.57
N GLU A 57 23.23 -10.68 -4.98
CA GLU A 57 23.70 -10.23 -6.31
C GLU A 57 22.90 -10.74 -7.52
N TYR A 58 22.20 -11.87 -7.39
CA TYR A 58 21.49 -12.53 -8.49
C TYR A 58 20.05 -12.93 -8.18
N SER A 59 19.50 -12.57 -7.01
CA SER A 59 18.10 -12.86 -6.68
C SER A 59 17.57 -11.92 -5.61
N SER A 60 16.35 -11.43 -5.81
CA SER A 60 15.49 -10.88 -4.77
C SER A 60 14.44 -11.93 -4.40
N THR A 61 14.13 -12.07 -3.12
CA THR A 61 13.05 -12.96 -2.67
C THR A 61 12.38 -12.36 -1.44
N SER A 62 11.06 -12.46 -1.41
CA SER A 62 10.22 -11.90 -0.35
C SER A 62 9.35 -12.99 0.26
N TRP A 63 9.15 -12.96 1.57
CA TRP A 63 8.25 -13.89 2.26
C TRP A 63 7.55 -13.20 3.44
N VAL A 64 6.44 -13.79 3.88
CA VAL A 64 5.76 -13.36 5.10
C VAL A 64 6.40 -14.08 6.28
N GLN A 65 6.70 -13.34 7.34
CA GLN A 65 7.20 -13.88 8.60
C GLN A 65 6.40 -13.32 9.78
N CYS A 66 6.20 -14.15 10.80
CA CYS A 66 5.70 -13.71 12.10
C CYS A 66 6.87 -13.37 13.03
N GLU A 67 6.85 -12.19 13.66
CA GLU A 67 7.86 -11.82 14.66
C GLU A 67 7.64 -12.49 16.03
N GLY A 68 6.44 -13.03 16.27
CA GLY A 68 6.04 -13.63 17.55
C GLY A 68 6.13 -15.15 17.61
N CYS A 69 6.29 -15.83 16.48
CA CYS A 69 6.44 -17.28 16.38
C CYS A 69 7.15 -17.67 15.08
N ASP A 70 7.48 -18.95 14.90
CA ASP A 70 8.24 -19.43 13.73
C ASP A 70 7.40 -19.57 12.44
N PHE A 71 6.30 -18.83 12.32
CA PHE A 71 5.44 -18.91 11.13
C PHE A 71 6.07 -18.13 9.98
N THR A 72 6.19 -18.79 8.83
CA THR A 72 6.57 -18.17 7.56
C THR A 72 5.63 -18.62 6.45
N ASP A 73 5.41 -17.80 5.45
CA ASP A 73 4.57 -18.15 4.31
C ASP A 73 4.98 -17.44 3.03
N ASP A 74 4.52 -17.97 1.89
CA ASP A 74 4.69 -17.34 0.59
C ASP A 74 3.92 -16.01 0.54
N VAL A 75 4.62 -14.93 0.17
CA VAL A 75 4.05 -13.59 0.09
C VAL A 75 3.00 -13.49 -1.01
N GLU A 76 3.09 -14.27 -2.08
CA GLU A 76 2.22 -14.20 -3.27
C GLU A 76 0.77 -14.67 -3.04
N LYS A 77 0.45 -15.12 -1.83
CA LYS A 77 -0.91 -15.58 -1.50
C LYS A 77 -1.87 -14.41 -1.40
N GLU A 78 -3.08 -14.58 -1.95
CA GLU A 78 -4.16 -13.57 -1.98
C GLU A 78 -4.45 -12.93 -0.61
N LYS A 79 -4.39 -13.71 0.48
CA LYS A 79 -4.59 -13.20 1.85
C LYS A 79 -3.56 -12.17 2.31
N TYR A 80 -2.43 -12.04 1.63
CA TYR A 80 -1.35 -11.10 1.94
C TYR A 80 -1.31 -9.89 1.02
N VAL A 81 -2.20 -9.79 0.02
CA VAL A 81 -2.26 -8.63 -0.90
C VAL A 81 -2.39 -7.31 -0.13
N ALA A 82 -3.27 -7.26 0.89
CA ALA A 82 -3.40 -6.08 1.73
C ALA A 82 -2.13 -5.77 2.56
N LEU A 83 -1.38 -6.79 2.97
CA LEU A 83 -0.10 -6.62 3.68
C LEU A 83 0.99 -6.12 2.74
N GLN A 84 1.03 -6.61 1.50
CA GLN A 84 1.94 -6.15 0.45
C GLN A 84 1.69 -4.67 0.13
N HIS A 85 0.45 -4.29 -0.15
CA HIS A 85 0.09 -2.89 -0.41
C HIS A 85 0.36 -1.95 0.77
N TRP A 86 0.32 -2.46 2.01
CA TRP A 86 0.64 -1.68 3.19
C TRP A 86 2.17 -1.49 3.36
N TYR A 87 2.97 -2.47 2.93
CA TYR A 87 4.42 -2.41 2.96
C TYR A 87 4.97 -1.52 1.83
N ASP A 88 4.40 -1.62 0.62
CA ASP A 88 4.74 -0.78 -0.54
C ASP A 88 3.95 0.54 -0.53
N PHE A 89 4.35 1.43 0.40
CA PHE A 89 3.77 2.76 0.57
C PHE A 89 3.78 3.63 -0.71
N ASP A 90 4.71 3.37 -1.64
CA ASP A 90 4.84 4.11 -2.90
C ASP A 90 3.67 3.90 -3.86
N ASP A 91 3.02 2.72 -3.84
CA ASP A 91 1.84 2.44 -4.67
C ASP A 91 0.65 3.30 -4.25
N VAL A 92 0.51 3.58 -2.95
CA VAL A 92 -0.55 4.45 -2.42
C VAL A 92 -0.40 5.89 -2.90
N LEU A 93 0.84 6.37 -2.92
CA LEU A 93 1.20 7.67 -3.44
C LEU A 93 1.00 7.73 -4.95
N ALA A 94 1.37 6.68 -5.69
CA ALA A 94 1.16 6.58 -7.13
C ALA A 94 -0.33 6.61 -7.50
N VAL A 95 -1.17 5.76 -6.88
CA VAL A 95 -2.62 5.72 -7.12
C VAL A 95 -3.27 7.07 -6.81
N ALA A 96 -2.92 7.67 -5.66
CA ALA A 96 -3.46 8.97 -5.30
C ALA A 96 -2.98 10.09 -6.23
N CYS A 97 -1.73 10.06 -6.70
CA CYS A 97 -1.22 11.00 -7.70
C CYS A 97 -1.95 10.86 -9.04
N THR A 98 -2.16 9.63 -9.51
CA THR A 98 -2.86 9.37 -10.77
C THR A 98 -4.33 9.74 -10.72
N GLU A 99 -5.05 9.49 -9.61
CA GLU A 99 -6.43 9.98 -9.44
C GLU A 99 -6.48 11.51 -9.57
N MET A 100 -5.50 12.21 -9.01
CA MET A 100 -5.44 13.68 -9.06
C MET A 100 -5.09 14.23 -10.45
N GLU A 101 -4.21 13.57 -11.19
CA GLU A 101 -3.78 14.01 -12.54
C GLU A 101 -4.80 13.67 -13.62
N THR A 102 -5.52 12.55 -13.47
CA THR A 102 -6.37 11.99 -14.53
C THR A 102 -7.86 12.04 -14.21
N GLY A 103 -8.24 12.24 -12.94
CA GLY A 103 -9.61 12.11 -12.46
C GLY A 103 -10.13 10.67 -12.41
N ILE A 104 -9.28 9.69 -12.70
CA ILE A 104 -9.64 8.28 -12.74
C ILE A 104 -9.42 7.65 -11.37
N LYS A 105 -10.52 7.22 -10.74
CA LYS A 105 -10.54 6.59 -9.40
C LYS A 105 -10.27 5.10 -9.40
N ASP A 106 -10.25 4.50 -10.60
CA ASP A 106 -10.18 3.07 -10.83
C ASP A 106 -8.88 2.78 -11.58
N TRP A 107 -7.89 2.27 -10.84
CA TRP A 107 -6.54 2.06 -11.33
C TRP A 107 -6.50 1.05 -12.48
N ASP A 108 -7.25 -0.04 -12.39
CA ASP A 108 -7.32 -1.06 -13.43
C ASP A 108 -7.87 -0.48 -14.73
N LYS A 109 -8.89 0.38 -14.60
CA LYS A 109 -9.46 1.11 -15.73
C LYS A 109 -8.47 2.11 -16.34
N TYR A 110 -7.64 2.77 -15.53
CA TYR A 110 -6.56 3.65 -16.03
C TYR A 110 -5.51 2.85 -16.82
N VAL A 111 -5.06 1.72 -16.28
CA VAL A 111 -4.07 0.85 -16.94
C VAL A 111 -4.60 0.33 -18.28
N GLU A 112 -5.86 -0.12 -18.33
CA GLU A 112 -6.50 -0.52 -19.58
C GLU A 112 -6.55 0.62 -20.61
N GLN A 113 -6.90 1.84 -20.17
CA GLN A 113 -7.01 3.00 -21.04
C GLN A 113 -5.63 3.42 -21.58
N SER A 114 -4.61 3.51 -20.72
CA SER A 114 -3.24 3.83 -21.13
C SER A 114 -2.68 2.80 -22.11
N ASN A 115 -2.91 1.51 -21.89
CA ASN A 115 -2.47 0.45 -22.80
C ASN A 115 -3.12 0.57 -24.20
N LYS A 116 -4.40 0.99 -24.25
CA LYS A 116 -5.09 1.26 -25.52
C LYS A 116 -4.55 2.49 -26.25
N ASP A 117 -4.10 3.51 -25.52
CA ASP A 117 -3.58 4.73 -26.12
C ASP A 117 -2.11 4.61 -26.55
N LEU A 118 -1.33 3.70 -25.93
CA LEU A 118 0.02 3.32 -26.37
C LEU A 118 0.06 2.44 -27.63
N THR A 119 -1.07 1.84 -28.01
CA THR A 119 -1.18 0.94 -29.17
C THR A 119 -1.82 1.59 -30.40
N LYS A 120 -1.99 2.92 -30.39
CA LYS A 120 -2.41 3.74 -31.54
C LYS A 120 -1.24 4.49 -32.16
#